data_AF-A0A4Y9ITM1-F1
#
_entry.id   AF-A0A4Y9ITM1-F1
#
_cell.length_a   1.000
_cell.length_b   1.000
_cell.length_c   1.000
_cell.angle_alpha   90.00
_cell.angle_beta   90.00
_cell.angle_gamma   90.00
#
_symmetry.space_group_name_H-M   'P 1'
#
loop_
_entity.id
_entity.type
_entity.pdbx_description
1 polymer ?
#
loop_
_entity_poly.entity_id
_entity_poly.type
_entity_poly.pdbx_seq_one_letter_code
_entity_poly.pdbx_strand_id
1 'polypeptide(L)'
;MSLGNKEVMAQNIKYYMKKYNIDRNKLCFDLNLKYMTVSDWINAKTYPRIDKIETLANYFKISKSDLVEKRKNDEAAFSKTLQSIIDTSTQLHEDRQQVVLDTAKKQLKEQNRKSNITNINEIKERSTSYVSNNTNITEYGDIDLYGGISAGT
;
A
#
# COMPACT_ATOMS: atom_id res chain seq x y z
N MET A 1 28.76 18.00 -12.60
CA MET A 1 27.80 18.01 -11.48
C MET A 1 27.72 16.60 -10.89
N SER A 2 28.13 16.39 -9.62
CA SER A 2 28.08 15.06 -8.95
C SER A 2 27.76 15.21 -7.45
N LEU A 3 26.68 15.92 -7.11
CA LEU A 3 26.46 16.45 -5.76
C LEU A 3 25.06 16.13 -5.21
N GLY A 4 24.50 14.95 -5.54
CA GLY A 4 23.20 14.53 -5.01
C GLY A 4 23.21 13.17 -4.30
N ASN A 5 24.23 12.34 -4.50
CA ASN A 5 24.18 10.94 -4.05
C ASN A 5 24.31 10.83 -2.53
N LYS A 6 25.11 11.69 -1.90
CA LYS A 6 25.29 11.70 -0.44
C LYS A 6 24.07 12.28 0.29
N GLU A 7 23.41 13.26 -0.31
CA GLU A 7 22.16 13.84 0.18
C GLU A 7 21.03 12.80 0.12
N VAL A 8 20.94 12.07 -1.00
CA VAL A 8 20.00 10.95 -1.16
C VAL A 8 20.22 9.89 -0.09
N MET A 9 21.47 9.43 0.09
CA MET A 9 21.81 8.46 1.13
C MET A 9 21.41 8.96 2.53
N ALA A 10 21.75 10.21 2.86
CA ALA A 10 21.43 10.82 4.15
C ALA A 10 19.92 10.88 4.41
N GLN A 11 19.15 11.33 3.42
CA GLN A 11 17.68 11.36 3.46
C GLN A 11 17.10 9.96 3.58
N ASN A 12 17.72 8.98 2.91
CA ASN A 12 17.24 7.61 2.91
C ASN A 12 17.41 6.95 4.27
N ILE A 13 18.59 7.07 4.88
CA ILE A 13 18.88 6.60 6.23
C ILE A 13 17.91 7.24 7.24
N LYS A 14 17.73 8.57 7.20
CA LYS A 14 16.82 9.29 8.13
C LYS A 14 15.38 8.79 8.04
N TYR A 15 14.87 8.55 6.83
CA TYR A 15 13.52 8.03 6.66
C TYR A 15 13.38 6.62 7.21
N TYR A 16 14.32 5.71 6.97
CA TYR A 16 14.20 4.35 7.50
C TYR A 16 14.34 4.32 9.02
N MET A 17 15.19 5.17 9.59
CA MET A 17 15.23 5.41 11.04
C MET A 17 13.85 5.85 11.58
N LYS A 18 13.20 6.81 10.92
CA LYS A 18 11.84 7.26 11.30
C LYS A 18 10.79 6.17 11.10
N LYS A 19 10.79 5.48 9.96
CA LYS A 19 9.83 4.43 9.58
C LYS A 19 9.82 3.27 10.57
N TYR A 20 10.99 2.91 11.10
CA TYR A 20 11.13 1.81 12.05
C TYR A 20 11.26 2.27 13.51
N ASN A 21 11.07 3.57 13.79
CA ASN A 21 11.20 4.17 15.12
C ASN A 21 12.56 3.85 15.81
N ILE A 22 13.65 3.99 15.05
CA ILE A 22 15.01 3.69 15.49
C ILE A 22 15.76 5.00 15.69
N ASP A 23 16.18 5.26 16.93
CA ASP A 23 17.06 6.38 17.24
C ASP A 23 18.50 6.10 16.76
N ARG A 24 19.26 7.18 16.54
CA ARG A 24 20.67 7.11 16.13
C ARG A 24 21.52 6.34 17.12
N ASN A 25 21.30 6.50 18.43
CA ASN A 25 22.08 5.77 19.44
C ASN A 25 21.83 4.27 19.33
N LYS A 26 20.56 3.88 19.15
CA LYS A 26 20.17 2.49 18.93
C LYS A 26 20.82 1.92 17.67
N LEU A 27 20.77 2.65 16.56
CA LEU A 27 21.43 2.23 15.31
C LEU A 27 22.95 2.04 15.50
N CYS A 28 23.61 2.95 16.21
CA CYS A 28 25.04 2.86 16.48
C CYS A 28 25.38 1.65 17.36
N PHE A 29 24.58 1.40 18.39
CA PHE A 29 24.74 0.26 19.29
C PHE A 29 24.54 -1.07 18.56
N ASP A 30 23.40 -1.22 17.85
CA ASP A 30 23.02 -2.46 17.20
C ASP A 30 24.00 -2.85 16.07
N LEU A 31 24.61 -1.87 15.40
CA LEU A 31 25.57 -2.09 14.30
C LEU A 31 27.04 -1.97 14.70
N ASN A 32 27.33 -1.73 15.99
CA ASN A 32 28.67 -1.45 16.50
C ASN A 32 29.40 -0.36 15.68
N LEU A 33 28.70 0.75 15.39
CA LEU A 33 29.20 1.89 14.63
C LEU A 33 29.51 3.07 15.55
N LYS A 34 30.53 3.83 15.20
CA LYS A 34 30.84 5.09 15.90
C LYS A 34 29.74 6.12 15.66
N TYR A 35 29.30 6.76 16.74
CA TYR A 35 28.25 7.79 16.70
C TYR A 35 28.55 8.92 15.69
N MET A 36 29.78 9.44 15.71
CA MET A 36 30.20 10.51 14.80
C MET A 36 30.12 10.10 13.33
N THR A 37 30.46 8.84 13.01
CA THR A 37 30.42 8.33 11.64
C THR A 37 28.99 8.28 11.11
N VAL A 38 28.05 7.74 11.90
CA VAL A 38 26.63 7.73 11.53
C VAL A 38 26.09 9.16 11.44
N SER A 39 26.49 10.05 12.36
CA SER A 39 26.15 11.47 12.34
C SER A 39 26.63 12.16 11.05
N ASP A 40 27.82 11.83 10.56
CA ASP A 40 28.32 12.40 9.32
C ASP A 40 27.55 11.90 8.09
N TRP A 41 27.15 10.63 8.07
CA TRP A 41 26.33 10.05 6.98
C TRP A 41 24.94 10.66 6.89
N ILE A 42 24.21 10.74 8.00
CA ILE A 42 22.85 11.31 8.02
C ILE A 42 22.84 12.82 7.74
N ASN A 43 23.98 13.51 7.91
CA ASN A 43 24.12 14.93 7.60
C ASN A 43 24.81 15.16 6.25
N ALA A 44 24.95 14.12 5.42
CA ALA A 44 25.56 14.19 4.09
C ALA A 44 26.98 14.78 4.07
N LYS A 45 27.71 14.68 5.19
CA LYS A 45 29.11 15.11 5.28
C LYS A 45 30.02 14.10 4.61
N THR A 46 29.77 12.82 4.85
CA THR A 46 30.52 11.71 4.27
C THR A 46 29.57 10.64 3.73
N TYR A 47 30.10 9.76 2.88
CA TYR A 47 29.34 8.67 2.27
C TYR A 47 29.74 7.32 2.91
N PRO A 48 28.78 6.45 3.31
CA PRO A 48 29.10 5.12 3.79
C PRO A 48 29.78 4.28 2.71
N ARG A 49 30.77 3.47 3.09
CA ARG A 49 31.37 2.47 2.18
C ARG A 49 30.40 1.33 1.90
N ILE A 50 30.65 0.56 0.84
CA ILE A 50 29.76 -0.50 0.36
C ILE A 50 29.41 -1.55 1.44
N ASP A 51 30.37 -1.91 2.29
CA ASP A 51 30.18 -2.83 3.42
C ASP A 51 29.17 -2.27 4.45
N LYS A 52 29.21 -0.95 4.68
CA LYS A 52 28.30 -0.27 5.60
C LYS A 52 26.92 -0.08 5.00
N ILE A 53 26.83 0.18 3.69
CA ILE A 53 25.55 0.21 2.97
C ILE A 53 24.87 -1.15 3.06
N GLU A 54 25.61 -2.23 2.87
CA GLU A 54 25.10 -3.58 3.05
C GLU A 54 24.61 -3.85 4.47
N THR A 55 25.40 -3.47 5.46
CA THR A 55 25.04 -3.62 6.88
C THR A 55 23.72 -2.87 7.20
N LEU A 56 23.59 -1.62 6.73
CA LEU A 56 22.39 -0.81 6.92
C LEU A 56 21.17 -1.43 6.22
N ALA A 57 21.35 -1.88 4.98
CA ALA A 57 20.28 -2.49 4.19
C ALA A 57 19.74 -3.76 4.88
N ASN A 58 20.64 -4.62 5.34
CA ASN A 58 20.29 -5.84 6.07
C ASN A 58 19.56 -5.53 7.39
N TYR A 59 20.05 -4.53 8.13
CA TYR A 59 19.44 -4.11 9.39
C TYR A 59 18.02 -3.56 9.22
N PHE A 60 17.79 -2.73 8.21
CA PHE A 60 16.47 -2.19 7.88
C PHE A 60 15.58 -3.17 7.09
N LYS A 61 16.10 -4.35 6.71
CA LYS A 61 15.44 -5.35 5.85
C LYS A 61 14.96 -4.76 4.51
N ILE A 62 15.85 -4.02 3.85
CA ILE A 62 15.61 -3.36 2.56
C ILE A 62 16.71 -3.73 1.55
N SER A 63 16.51 -3.36 0.29
CA SER A 63 17.55 -3.51 -0.74
C SER A 63 18.61 -2.40 -0.65
N LYS A 64 19.81 -2.62 -1.20
CA LYS A 64 20.84 -1.58 -1.23
C LYS A 64 20.42 -0.39 -2.11
N SER A 65 19.66 -0.63 -3.18
CA SER A 65 19.05 0.40 -4.05
C SER A 65 18.19 1.37 -3.25
N ASP A 66 17.45 0.89 -2.25
CA ASP A 66 16.60 1.74 -1.40
C ASP A 66 17.38 2.77 -0.58
N LEU A 67 18.68 2.55 -0.36
CA LEU A 67 19.57 3.50 0.32
C LEU A 67 20.27 4.44 -0.66
N VAL A 68 20.64 3.97 -1.86
CA VAL A 68 21.47 4.75 -2.80
C VAL A 68 20.65 5.52 -3.84
N GLU A 69 19.46 5.05 -4.18
CA GLU A 69 18.63 5.67 -5.20
C GLU A 69 17.79 6.78 -4.58
N LYS A 70 17.56 7.84 -5.38
CA LYS A 70 16.62 8.87 -4.99
C LYS A 70 15.26 8.19 -4.86
N ARG A 71 14.75 8.07 -3.64
CA ARG A 71 13.36 7.69 -3.46
C ARG A 71 12.53 8.65 -4.30
N LYS A 72 11.70 8.10 -5.17
CA LYS A 72 10.59 8.84 -5.75
C LYS A 72 9.71 9.16 -4.55
N ASN A 73 9.96 10.33 -3.96
CA ASN A 73 9.30 10.84 -2.78
C ASN A 73 7.84 10.38 -2.77
N ASP A 74 7.48 9.53 -1.80
CA ASP A 74 6.53 9.81 -0.71
C ASP A 74 6.55 11.23 -0.09
N GLU A 75 6.92 12.28 -0.83
CA GLU A 75 6.00 13.41 -0.87
C GLU A 75 4.79 12.74 -1.45
N ALA A 76 3.76 12.48 -0.64
CA ALA A 76 2.48 12.24 -1.24
C ALA A 76 2.37 13.36 -2.27
N ALA A 77 2.40 13.00 -3.56
CA ALA A 77 1.86 13.84 -4.59
C ALA A 77 0.39 13.86 -4.21
N PHE A 78 0.09 14.66 -3.18
CA PHE A 78 -1.22 15.10 -2.88
C PHE A 78 -1.67 15.58 -4.23
N SER A 79 -2.74 14.97 -4.72
CA SER A 79 -3.37 15.48 -5.93
C SER A 79 -3.46 16.99 -5.76
N LYS A 80 -3.33 17.76 -6.84
CA LYS A 80 -3.40 19.23 -6.77
C LYS A 80 -4.54 19.70 -5.84
N THR A 81 -5.66 18.97 -5.88
CA THR A 81 -6.80 19.09 -4.96
C THR A 81 -6.46 18.91 -3.48
N LEU A 82 -5.79 17.83 -3.08
CA LEU A 82 -5.45 17.57 -1.68
C LEU A 82 -4.44 18.58 -1.13
N GLN A 83 -3.51 19.07 -1.96
CA GLN A 83 -2.63 20.17 -1.57
C GLN A 83 -3.45 21.45 -1.31
N SER A 84 -4.35 21.83 -2.22
CA SER A 84 -5.23 22.99 -2.02
C SER A 84 -6.15 22.88 -0.81
N ILE A 85 -6.61 21.66 -0.47
CA ILE A 85 -7.38 21.41 0.75
C ILE A 85 -6.54 21.70 1.98
N ILE A 86 -5.30 21.22 2.03
CA ILE A 86 -4.38 21.47 3.16
C ILE A 86 -4.11 22.98 3.27
N ASP A 87 -3.70 23.61 2.17
CA ASP A 87 -3.34 25.04 2.15
C ASP A 87 -4.51 25.93 2.58
N THR A 88 -5.73 25.61 2.13
CA THR A 88 -6.93 26.35 2.51
C THR A 88 -7.32 26.09 3.97
N SER A 89 -7.29 24.82 4.41
CA SER A 89 -7.69 24.44 5.76
C SER A 89 -6.78 25.05 6.83
N THR A 90 -5.49 25.20 6.55
CA THR A 90 -4.54 25.84 7.48
C THR A 90 -4.81 27.34 7.71
N GLN A 91 -5.50 28.01 6.79
CA GLN A 91 -5.88 29.42 6.92
C GLN A 91 -7.19 29.63 7.70
N LEU A 92 -7.95 28.56 7.92
CA LEU A 92 -9.20 28.61 8.68
C LEU A 92 -8.94 28.62 10.19
N HIS A 93 -9.86 29.21 10.95
CA HIS A 93 -9.92 29.06 12.40
C HIS A 93 -10.30 27.62 12.81
N GLU A 94 -9.90 27.22 14.02
CA GLU A 94 -10.02 25.84 14.51
C GLU A 94 -11.47 25.30 14.50
N ASP A 95 -12.45 26.15 14.84
CA ASP A 95 -13.88 25.81 14.78
C ASP A 95 -14.32 25.44 13.36
N ARG A 96 -13.82 26.16 12.35
CA ARG A 96 -14.09 25.89 10.93
C ARG A 96 -13.33 24.67 10.42
N GLN A 97 -12.09 24.46 10.87
CA GLN A 97 -11.32 23.26 10.55
C GLN A 97 -12.06 21.99 11.00
N GLN A 98 -12.68 22.02 12.18
CA GLN A 98 -13.47 20.90 12.69
C GLN A 98 -14.65 20.56 11.77
N VAL A 99 -15.36 21.56 11.25
CA VAL A 99 -16.45 21.37 10.28
C VAL A 99 -15.96 20.70 8.99
N VAL A 100 -14.79 21.13 8.48
CA VAL A 100 -14.17 20.52 7.30
C VAL A 100 -13.84 19.04 7.57
N LEU A 101 -13.26 18.73 8.72
CA LEU A 101 -12.91 17.37 9.13
C LEU A 101 -14.15 16.47 9.22
N ASP A 102 -15.21 16.94 9.86
CA ASP A 102 -16.45 16.16 10.04
C ASP A 102 -17.14 15.90 8.70
N THR A 103 -17.13 16.91 7.81
CA THR A 103 -17.64 16.78 6.44
C THR A 103 -16.84 15.75 5.66
N ALA A 104 -15.51 15.80 5.72
CA ALA A 104 -14.63 14.84 5.04
C ALA A 104 -14.86 13.40 5.52
N LYS A 105 -15.01 13.20 6.84
CA LYS A 105 -15.35 11.90 7.43
C LYS A 105 -16.71 11.38 6.94
N LYS A 106 -17.71 12.25 6.83
CA LYS A 106 -19.04 11.90 6.30
C LYS A 106 -18.94 11.44 4.83
N GLN A 107 -18.24 12.19 3.99
CA GLN A 107 -18.03 11.85 2.57
C GLN A 107 -17.35 10.48 2.42
N LEU A 108 -16.31 10.21 3.22
CA LEU A 108 -15.62 8.92 3.22
C LEU A 108 -16.56 7.76 3.58
N LYS A 109 -17.40 7.94 4.61
CA LYS A 109 -18.41 6.94 5.01
C LYS A 109 -19.42 6.67 3.89
N GLU A 110 -19.89 7.71 3.20
CA GLU A 110 -20.83 7.59 2.08
C GLU A 110 -20.22 6.87 0.88
N GLN A 111 -18.97 7.18 0.54
CA GLN A 111 -18.22 6.50 -0.52
C GLN A 111 -18.11 5.00 -0.25
N ASN A 112 -17.67 4.62 0.96
CA ASN A 112 -17.53 3.22 1.34
C ASN A 112 -18.88 2.48 1.33
N ARG A 113 -19.96 3.16 1.75
CA ARG A 113 -21.31 2.58 1.69
C ARG A 113 -21.75 2.30 0.26
N LYS A 114 -21.51 3.24 -0.67
CA LYS A 114 -21.83 3.07 -2.10
C LYS A 114 -21.07 1.91 -2.71
N SER A 115 -19.75 1.81 -2.48
CA SER A 115 -18.92 0.70 -2.97
C SER A 115 -19.43 -0.67 -2.49
N ASN A 116 -19.82 -0.77 -1.21
CA ASN A 116 -20.38 -2.01 -0.67
C ASN A 116 -21.72 -2.40 -1.33
N ILE A 117 -22.58 -1.43 -1.63
CA ILE A 117 -23.87 -1.68 -2.30
C ILE A 117 -23.65 -2.16 -3.74
N THR A 118 -22.74 -1.54 -4.49
CA THR A 118 -22.42 -1.97 -5.86
C THR A 118 -21.94 -3.42 -5.90
N ASN A 119 -20.99 -3.79 -5.02
CA ASN A 119 -20.50 -5.16 -4.92
C ASN A 119 -21.62 -6.16 -4.59
N ILE A 120 -22.56 -5.80 -3.71
CA ILE A 120 -23.71 -6.65 -3.37
C ILE A 120 -24.63 -6.87 -4.57
N ASN A 121 -24.89 -5.83 -5.37
CA ASN A 121 -25.75 -5.94 -6.53
C ASN A 121 -25.11 -6.81 -7.62
N GLU A 122 -23.80 -6.65 -7.89
CA GLU A 122 -23.07 -7.50 -8.83
C GLU A 122 -23.07 -8.98 -8.41
N ILE A 123 -22.94 -9.25 -7.10
CA ILE A 123 -23.05 -10.61 -6.57
C ILE A 123 -24.46 -11.17 -6.78
N LYS A 124 -25.50 -10.38 -6.49
CA LYS A 124 -26.90 -10.78 -6.69
C LYS A 124 -27.20 -11.11 -8.14
N GLU A 125 -26.79 -10.23 -9.07
CA GLU A 125 -26.96 -10.41 -10.51
C GLU A 125 -26.24 -11.67 -11.04
N ARG A 126 -25.03 -11.95 -10.53
CA ARG A 126 -24.35 -13.23 -10.80
C ARG A 126 -25.14 -14.42 -10.27
N SER A 127 -25.58 -14.40 -9.01
CA SER A 127 -26.36 -15.51 -8.45
C SER A 127 -27.69 -15.75 -9.16
N THR A 128 -28.38 -14.72 -9.65
CA THR A 128 -29.62 -14.88 -10.43
C THR A 128 -29.40 -15.50 -11.81
N SER A 129 -28.28 -15.20 -12.47
CA SER A 129 -27.95 -15.82 -13.77
C SER A 129 -27.59 -17.31 -13.63
N TYR A 130 -26.91 -17.70 -12.54
CA TYR A 130 -26.65 -19.12 -12.25
C TYR A 130 -27.94 -19.91 -12.00
N VAL A 131 -28.93 -19.33 -11.30
CA VAL A 131 -30.21 -20.02 -11.03
C VAL A 131 -31.05 -20.19 -12.31
N SER A 132 -31.11 -19.16 -13.17
CA SER A 132 -31.83 -19.23 -14.45
C SER A 132 -31.28 -20.30 -15.41
N ASN A 133 -29.98 -20.57 -15.36
CA ASN A 133 -29.34 -21.58 -16.19
C ASN A 133 -29.58 -23.02 -15.67
N ASN A 134 -29.99 -23.18 -14.41
CA ASN A 134 -30.19 -24.48 -13.78
C ASN A 134 -31.67 -24.92 -13.76
N THR A 135 -32.62 -23.98 -13.92
CA THR A 135 -34.07 -24.27 -14.04
C THR A 135 -34.48 -24.82 -15.41
N ASN A 136 -33.59 -24.81 -16.41
CA ASN A 136 -33.81 -25.44 -17.72
C ASN A 136 -33.40 -26.93 -17.75
N ILE A 137 -33.12 -27.55 -16.60
CA ILE A 137 -32.71 -28.96 -16.48
C ILE A 137 -33.75 -29.77 -15.68
N THR A 138 -35.03 -29.65 -16.01
CA THR A 138 -36.05 -30.62 -15.59
C THR A 138 -37.11 -30.78 -16.67
N GLU A 139 -36.71 -31.32 -17.82
CA GLU A 139 -37.66 -32.05 -18.64
C GLU A 139 -37.20 -33.51 -18.55
N TYR A 140 -37.94 -34.30 -17.76
CA TYR A 140 -37.81 -35.74 -17.72
C TYR A 140 -37.99 -36.25 -19.15
N GLY A 141 -36.90 -36.60 -19.82
CA GLY A 141 -36.98 -37.40 -21.04
C GLY A 141 -37.52 -38.76 -20.64
N ASP A 142 -38.70 -39.11 -21.15
CA ASP A 142 -39.26 -40.45 -21.08
C ASP A 142 -38.17 -41.48 -21.43
N ILE A 143 -37.81 -42.33 -20.48
CA ILE A 143 -36.93 -43.47 -20.73
C ILE A 143 -37.78 -44.52 -21.43
N ASP A 144 -37.61 -44.61 -22.74
CA ASP A 144 -38.16 -45.69 -23.55
C ASP A 144 -37.58 -47.04 -23.07
N LEU A 145 -38.38 -47.77 -22.30
CA LEU A 145 -38.09 -49.13 -21.85
C LEU A 145 -38.38 -50.12 -23.00
N TYR A 146 -37.58 -50.11 -24.07
CA TYR A 146 -37.69 -51.14 -25.12
C TYR A 146 -37.01 -52.43 -24.66
N GLY A 147 -37.85 -53.45 -24.46
CA GLY A 147 -37.45 -54.81 -24.14
C GLY A 147 -36.62 -55.46 -25.25
N GLY A 148 -35.56 -56.14 -24.84
CA GLY A 148 -34.82 -57.11 -25.65
C GLY A 148 -34.79 -58.45 -24.94
N ILE A 149 -35.87 -59.23 -25.05
CA ILE A 149 -35.75 -60.69 -24.94
C ILE A 149 -35.02 -61.17 -26.19
N SER A 150 -33.79 -61.63 -26.05
CA SER A 150 -33.09 -62.39 -27.08
C SER A 150 -32.79 -63.78 -26.54
N ALA A 151 -33.54 -64.75 -27.07
CA ALA A 151 -33.28 -66.17 -26.91
C ALA A 151 -32.03 -66.55 -27.72
N GLY A 152 -31.07 -67.21 -27.08
CA GLY A 152 -29.92 -67.84 -27.71
C GLY A 152 -29.87 -69.31 -27.26
N THR A 153 -29.88 -70.18 -28.26
CA THR A 153 -29.92 -71.65 -28.26
C THR A 153 -28.87 -72.35 -27.41
#